data_AF-A0A2I1BYU3-F1
#
_entry.id   AF-A0A2I1BYU3-F1
#
_cell.length_a   1.000
_cell.length_b   1.000
_cell.length_c   1.000
_cell.angle_alpha   90.00
_cell.angle_beta   90.00
_cell.angle_gamma   90.00
#
_symmetry.space_group_name_H-M   'P 1'
#
loop_
_entity.id
_entity.type
_entity.pdbx_description
1 polymer ?
#
loop_
_entity_poly.entity_id
_entity_poly.type
_entity_poly.pdbx_seq_one_letter_code
_entity_poly.pdbx_strand_id
1 'polypeptide(L)'
;MMQKRSKDILPSLLDALPSAIIPDDVDLASIASSFADSLARLSASDFAEVAVWRDCFALTGTLRTLYSPRTVSEVYRNRCLARRARSFFLQADEASIVRISSSCSWINVPFRFETNASPAACCSGVLSLIPSGENGEYTIWMLQTLLDRFREYPSLDKLDTTTQSPSVGDSTTDFDCLIVGAGHSGLNVAGRLKALGVSYLVIDKNPRVGDDWRLRYDSAKLHTIRDYSHLPFERNFAHIDHEWLTKDDLAEGFASWAEKYRINIWTSSDLQSGTWDDSRTQWTLKVRQTIAGSKIIKIVTCRHVVLATGGPCNKPHKPFYPGEERFKGVVQHSVSYRNAWDWKGRRGVVVGTANTAHDIAEDMLDAGLASVTMVQRSRTYVLPQEYLTKVWKQILNDHTPLETSGRILFAGPLAVSRLTTMAALNTQAEAEPERFAALERACFRTERYGDIISLLGERFGGHYIDVGASAKIAQGLIKVKSDSRVVSYTEDGLIFEDGTHLPADVVVYATGFTGNLRDSVREYFGDEIYAQVEEYWGINQEGEIKGAYVPTGHPGLWYVGGGMGQARFFAPFVALQILAHLLGNPLPVYSETPVVEGG
;
A
#
# COMPACT_ATOMS: atom_id res chain seq x y z
N MET A 1 20.31 20.26 -4.35
CA MET A 1 20.45 19.75 -2.97
C MET A 1 20.27 18.24 -3.02
N MET A 2 21.35 17.46 -2.92
CA MET A 2 21.23 15.99 -2.86
C MET A 2 20.59 15.63 -1.51
N GLN A 3 19.33 15.19 -1.50
CA GLN A 3 18.75 14.50 -0.36
C GLN A 3 19.73 13.37 0.02
N LYS A 4 20.34 13.45 1.21
CA LYS A 4 21.00 12.30 1.83
C LYS A 4 19.98 11.16 1.77
N ARG A 5 20.31 10.08 1.05
CA ARG A 5 19.46 8.88 1.01
C ARG A 5 19.22 8.48 2.46
N SER A 6 17.96 8.50 2.91
CA SER A 6 17.58 7.83 4.16
C SER A 6 18.11 6.40 4.05
N LYS A 7 18.89 5.97 5.02
CA LYS A 7 19.37 4.59 5.09
C LYS A 7 18.12 3.73 5.28
N ASP A 8 17.94 2.72 4.45
CA ASP A 8 16.83 1.77 4.60
C ASP A 8 16.85 1.21 6.04
N ILE A 9 15.77 1.46 6.78
CA ILE A 9 15.69 1.18 8.22
C ILE A 9 15.38 -0.30 8.46
N LEU A 10 14.58 -0.94 7.59
CA LEU A 10 14.08 -2.28 7.86
C LEU A 10 15.19 -3.33 8.05
N PRO A 11 16.30 -3.34 7.27
CA PRO A 11 17.42 -4.25 7.51
C PRO A 11 18.12 -4.06 8.86
N SER A 12 18.01 -2.89 9.50
CA SER A 12 18.57 -2.64 10.82
C SER A 12 17.67 -3.07 11.98
N LEU A 13 16.39 -3.31 11.70
CA LEU A 13 15.40 -3.76 12.68
C LEU A 13 15.34 -5.29 12.79
N LEU A 14 15.49 -5.97 11.65
CA LEU A 14 15.59 -7.42 11.57
C LEU A 14 16.47 -7.81 10.39
N ASP A 15 17.56 -8.51 10.68
CA ASP A 15 18.56 -8.93 9.71
C ASP A 15 18.24 -10.29 9.09
N ALA A 16 17.71 -11.23 9.88
CA ALA A 16 17.37 -12.59 9.46
C ALA A 16 16.06 -13.12 10.07
N LEU A 17 15.47 -14.10 9.40
CA LEU A 17 14.37 -14.90 9.94
C LEU A 17 14.91 -15.95 10.92
N PRO A 18 14.09 -16.47 11.85
CA PRO A 18 14.52 -17.54 12.74
C PRO A 18 14.97 -18.77 11.94
N SER A 19 16.09 -19.37 12.35
CA SER A 19 16.51 -20.67 11.82
C SER A 19 15.88 -21.77 12.67
N ALA A 20 14.77 -22.32 12.19
CA ALA A 20 14.01 -23.35 12.88
C ALA A 20 13.34 -24.28 11.86
N ILE A 21 13.29 -25.58 12.19
CA ILE A 21 12.63 -26.62 11.38
C ILE A 21 11.54 -27.23 12.24
N ILE A 22 10.28 -27.06 11.83
CA ILE A 22 9.11 -27.67 12.47
C ILE A 22 8.84 -29.02 11.80
N PRO A 23 8.90 -30.14 12.54
CA PRO A 23 8.53 -31.46 12.01
C PRO A 23 7.08 -31.52 11.54
N ASP A 24 6.79 -32.36 10.55
CA ASP A 24 5.44 -32.52 9.99
C ASP A 24 4.47 -33.23 10.95
N ASP A 25 5.01 -34.04 11.87
CA ASP A 25 4.27 -34.88 12.83
C ASP A 25 4.09 -34.23 14.21
N VAL A 26 4.42 -32.95 14.33
CA VAL A 26 4.31 -32.22 15.59
C VAL A 26 2.85 -32.04 16.03
N ASP A 27 2.58 -32.21 17.32
CA ASP A 27 1.25 -31.94 17.90
C ASP A 27 1.04 -30.42 18.09
N LEU A 28 0.50 -29.77 17.06
CA LEU A 28 0.20 -28.34 17.06
C LEU A 28 -0.78 -27.94 18.16
N ALA A 29 -1.76 -28.81 18.48
CA ALA A 29 -2.78 -28.49 19.47
C ALA A 29 -2.21 -28.51 20.89
N SER A 30 -1.33 -29.48 21.19
CA SER A 30 -0.60 -29.53 22.46
C SER A 30 0.32 -28.32 22.62
N ILE A 31 1.08 -27.96 21.58
CA ILE A 31 1.96 -26.78 21.61
C ILE A 31 1.16 -25.49 21.78
N ALA A 32 0.06 -25.32 21.04
CA ALA A 32 -0.79 -24.15 21.19
C ALA A 32 -1.31 -24.04 22.63
N SER A 33 -1.80 -25.15 23.20
CA SER A 33 -2.44 -25.17 24.52
C SER A 33 -1.48 -24.78 25.66
N SER A 34 -0.17 -24.95 25.51
CA SER A 34 0.80 -24.53 26.55
C SER A 34 0.85 -23.02 26.77
N PHE A 35 0.30 -22.22 25.84
CA PHE A 35 0.26 -20.76 25.93
C PHE A 35 -1.11 -20.20 26.39
N ALA A 36 -2.12 -21.05 26.59
CA ALA A 36 -3.50 -20.60 26.86
C ALA A 36 -3.62 -19.72 28.11
N ASP A 37 -2.95 -20.12 29.20
CA ASP A 37 -3.04 -19.44 30.49
C ASP A 37 -2.09 -18.24 30.63
N SER A 38 -1.09 -18.14 29.74
CA SER A 38 -0.03 -17.12 29.80
C SER A 38 -0.31 -15.91 28.91
N LEU A 39 -1.19 -16.02 27.90
CA LEU A 39 -1.50 -14.95 26.93
C LEU A 39 -1.74 -13.59 27.57
N ALA A 40 -2.49 -13.50 28.67
CA ALA A 40 -2.78 -12.22 29.33
C ALA A 40 -1.59 -11.64 30.13
N ARG A 41 -0.54 -12.43 30.37
CA ARG A 41 0.55 -12.15 31.32
C ARG A 41 1.93 -12.55 30.79
N LEU A 42 2.14 -12.44 29.48
CA LEU A 42 3.42 -12.75 28.85
C LEU A 42 4.57 -11.97 29.51
N SER A 43 5.71 -12.65 29.63
CA SER A 43 6.95 -12.24 30.26
C SER A 43 8.12 -12.41 29.28
N ALA A 44 9.27 -11.83 29.59
CA ALA A 44 10.42 -11.90 28.69
C ALA A 44 10.90 -13.35 28.42
N SER A 45 10.66 -14.29 29.33
CA SER A 45 11.02 -15.70 29.16
C SER A 45 10.11 -16.46 28.19
N ASP A 46 8.94 -15.93 27.88
CA ASP A 46 8.02 -16.53 26.89
C ASP A 46 8.46 -16.26 25.45
N PHE A 47 9.42 -15.35 25.25
CA PHE A 47 9.89 -14.90 23.94
C PHE A 47 11.28 -15.43 23.60
N ALA A 48 11.51 -15.68 22.31
CA ALA A 48 12.83 -15.97 21.77
C ALA A 48 13.77 -14.75 21.85
N GLU A 49 15.09 -14.96 21.77
CA GLU A 49 16.10 -13.87 21.83
C GLU A 49 15.78 -12.72 20.85
N VAL A 50 15.40 -13.08 19.63
CA VAL A 50 14.82 -12.17 18.65
C VAL A 50 13.30 -12.27 18.74
N ALA A 51 12.69 -11.24 19.31
CA ALA A 51 11.25 -11.12 19.44
C ALA A 51 10.73 -9.85 18.76
N VAL A 52 9.62 -9.98 18.04
CA VAL A 52 8.92 -8.86 17.40
C VAL A 52 7.43 -8.90 17.74
N TRP A 53 6.86 -7.77 18.07
CA TRP A 53 5.42 -7.62 18.22
C TRP A 53 4.92 -6.48 17.36
N ARG A 54 3.96 -6.76 16.48
CA ARG A 54 3.20 -5.73 15.78
C ARG A 54 1.77 -5.64 16.29
N ASP A 55 1.40 -4.44 16.73
CA ASP A 55 0.02 -4.12 17.09
C ASP A 55 -0.61 -3.27 15.98
N CYS A 56 -1.74 -3.75 15.47
CA CYS A 56 -2.61 -3.04 14.56
C CYS A 56 -3.82 -2.52 15.33
N PHE A 57 -3.64 -1.40 16.03
CA PHE A 57 -4.66 -0.63 16.76
C PHE A 57 -5.33 -1.32 17.97
N ALA A 58 -5.10 -2.60 18.23
CA ALA A 58 -5.82 -3.33 19.27
C ALA A 58 -5.48 -2.86 20.69
N LEU A 59 -4.17 -2.72 20.95
CA LEU A 59 -3.63 -2.44 22.29
C LEU A 59 -2.98 -1.06 22.40
N THR A 60 -2.46 -0.55 21.29
CA THR A 60 -1.72 0.72 21.18
C THR A 60 -2.53 1.84 20.54
N GLY A 61 -3.69 1.54 19.94
CA GLY A 61 -4.53 2.53 19.27
C GLY A 61 -3.91 3.15 18.01
N THR A 62 -2.77 2.65 17.55
CA THR A 62 -2.10 3.03 16.29
C THR A 62 -1.37 1.81 15.70
N LEU A 63 -0.61 1.97 14.63
CA LEU A 63 0.36 0.98 14.18
C LEU A 63 1.65 1.12 14.99
N ARG A 64 2.08 0.04 15.63
CA ARG A 64 3.37 -0.04 16.35
C ARG A 64 4.04 -1.36 16.04
N THR A 65 5.35 -1.35 15.82
CA THR A 65 6.18 -2.56 15.83
C THR A 65 7.29 -2.41 16.86
N LEU A 66 7.34 -3.35 17.80
CA LEU A 66 8.25 -3.37 18.93
C LEU A 66 9.18 -4.59 18.84
N TYR A 67 10.42 -4.40 19.30
CA TYR A 67 11.47 -5.40 19.18
C TYR A 67 12.07 -5.71 20.56
N SER A 68 12.64 -6.89 20.69
CA SER A 68 13.23 -7.48 21.90
C SER A 68 12.23 -8.04 22.92
N PRO A 69 12.55 -9.16 23.60
CA PRO A 69 11.71 -9.77 24.62
C PRO A 69 11.28 -8.83 25.75
N ARG A 70 12.22 -7.98 26.23
CA ARG A 70 11.97 -7.09 27.36
C ARG A 70 10.96 -6.02 26.98
N THR A 71 11.23 -5.26 25.92
CA THR A 71 10.33 -4.21 25.45
C THR A 71 8.96 -4.77 25.06
N VAL A 72 8.93 -5.87 24.32
CA VAL A 72 7.66 -6.50 23.88
C VAL A 72 6.83 -6.91 25.10
N SER A 73 7.40 -7.69 26.03
CA SER A 73 6.63 -8.20 27.18
C SER A 73 6.18 -7.09 28.14
N GLU A 74 7.01 -6.08 28.38
CA GLU A 74 6.66 -4.94 29.23
C GLU A 74 5.52 -4.12 28.63
N VAL A 75 5.67 -3.68 27.38
CA VAL A 75 4.65 -2.87 26.71
C VAL A 75 3.36 -3.68 26.56
N TYR A 76 3.45 -4.94 26.15
CA TYR A 76 2.28 -5.80 25.97
C TYR A 76 1.47 -5.94 27.25
N ARG A 77 2.13 -6.22 28.38
CA ARG A 77 1.47 -6.33 29.70
C ARG A 77 0.83 -5.01 30.11
N ASN A 78 1.57 -3.90 29.99
CA ASN A 78 1.07 -2.57 30.34
C ASN A 78 -0.15 -2.20 29.50
N ARG A 79 -0.13 -2.52 28.19
CA ARG A 79 -1.26 -2.25 27.31
C ARG A 79 -2.45 -3.17 27.55
N CYS A 80 -2.23 -4.45 27.84
CA CYS A 80 -3.31 -5.35 28.24
C CYS A 80 -4.03 -4.83 29.49
N LEU A 81 -3.29 -4.38 30.50
CA LEU A 81 -3.86 -3.76 31.71
C LEU A 81 -4.63 -2.47 31.37
N ALA A 82 -4.00 -1.56 30.62
CA ALA A 82 -4.60 -0.26 30.25
C ALA A 82 -5.87 -0.42 29.41
N ARG A 83 -5.90 -1.38 28.49
CA ARG A 83 -7.08 -1.69 27.65
C ARG A 83 -8.07 -2.64 28.32
N ARG A 84 -7.75 -3.15 29.52
CA ARG A 84 -8.53 -4.17 30.23
C ARG A 84 -8.80 -5.37 29.31
N ALA A 85 -7.73 -5.88 28.71
CA ALA A 85 -7.76 -7.05 27.83
C ALA A 85 -8.15 -8.30 28.62
N ARG A 86 -9.02 -9.12 28.06
CA ARG A 86 -9.60 -10.30 28.72
C ARG A 86 -10.10 -11.31 27.69
N SER A 87 -10.62 -12.43 28.20
CA SER A 87 -11.30 -13.45 27.39
C SER A 87 -10.39 -13.95 26.25
N PHE A 88 -9.11 -14.15 26.55
CA PHE A 88 -8.17 -14.71 25.60
C PHE A 88 -8.59 -16.14 25.26
N PHE A 89 -8.66 -16.43 23.97
CA PHE A 89 -9.07 -17.73 23.44
C PHE A 89 -8.16 -18.11 22.28
N LEU A 90 -7.35 -19.14 22.46
CA LEU A 90 -6.53 -19.72 21.39
C LEU A 90 -7.39 -20.58 20.48
N GLN A 91 -7.17 -20.44 19.18
CA GLN A 91 -7.79 -21.25 18.13
C GLN A 91 -6.78 -22.33 17.73
N ALA A 92 -6.57 -23.31 18.64
CA ALA A 92 -5.57 -24.36 18.47
C ALA A 92 -5.86 -25.25 17.23
N ASP A 93 -7.12 -25.37 16.85
CA ASP A 93 -7.59 -26.05 15.63
C ASP A 93 -7.22 -25.31 14.33
N GLU A 94 -6.95 -24.00 14.41
CA GLU A 94 -6.48 -23.18 13.30
C GLU A 94 -4.95 -23.01 13.30
N ALA A 95 -4.23 -23.70 14.20
CA ALA A 95 -2.78 -23.68 14.21
C ALA A 95 -2.21 -24.26 12.92
N SER A 96 -1.18 -23.62 12.36
CA SER A 96 -0.60 -24.03 11.08
C SER A 96 0.90 -23.81 11.03
N ILE A 97 1.60 -24.67 10.27
CA ILE A 97 3.04 -24.54 10.06
C ILE A 97 3.28 -23.62 8.87
N VAL A 98 3.99 -22.53 9.10
CA VAL A 98 4.53 -21.66 8.05
C VAL A 98 5.90 -22.16 7.64
N ARG A 99 6.09 -22.45 6.35
CA ARG A 99 7.38 -22.88 5.78
C ARG A 99 7.87 -21.83 4.79
N ILE A 100 9.00 -21.21 5.09
CA ILE A 100 9.62 -20.19 4.24
C ILE A 100 10.74 -20.78 3.40
N SER A 101 11.58 -21.62 4.00
CA SER A 101 12.69 -22.32 3.33
C SER A 101 12.95 -23.66 4.00
N SER A 102 13.94 -24.40 3.50
CA SER A 102 14.42 -25.65 4.11
C SER A 102 15.02 -25.47 5.52
N SER A 103 15.33 -24.24 5.93
CA SER A 103 15.96 -23.92 7.21
C SER A 103 15.14 -22.95 8.08
N CYS A 104 13.95 -22.56 7.63
CA CYS A 104 13.11 -21.57 8.28
C CYS A 104 11.62 -21.93 8.20
N SER A 105 11.07 -22.24 9.37
CA SER A 105 9.65 -22.53 9.58
C SER A 105 9.26 -22.21 11.03
N TRP A 106 7.98 -21.94 11.25
CA TRP A 106 7.42 -21.70 12.58
C TRP A 106 5.95 -22.10 12.61
N ILE A 107 5.37 -22.18 13.80
CA ILE A 107 3.94 -22.47 13.99
C ILE A 107 3.21 -21.14 14.20
N ASN A 108 2.16 -20.87 13.43
CA ASN A 108 1.22 -19.81 13.71
C ASN A 108 0.03 -20.36 14.51
N VAL A 109 -0.30 -19.73 15.63
CA VAL A 109 -1.45 -20.06 16.47
C VAL A 109 -2.34 -18.82 16.60
N PRO A 110 -3.49 -18.77 15.90
CA PRO A 110 -4.43 -17.67 16.03
C PRO A 110 -5.07 -17.62 17.42
N PHE A 111 -5.40 -16.42 17.89
CA PHE A 111 -6.17 -16.22 19.11
C PHE A 111 -7.11 -15.03 18.99
N ARG A 112 -8.10 -14.97 19.88
CA ARG A 112 -9.03 -13.85 20.04
C ARG A 112 -9.00 -13.33 21.47
N PHE A 113 -9.35 -12.07 21.64
CA PHE A 113 -9.52 -11.46 22.96
C PHE A 113 -10.47 -10.26 22.86
N GLU A 114 -10.87 -9.75 24.02
CA GLU A 114 -11.69 -8.55 24.12
C GLU A 114 -10.96 -7.46 24.90
N THR A 115 -11.24 -6.19 24.59
CA THR A 115 -10.87 -5.06 25.45
C THR A 115 -12.11 -4.42 26.04
N ASN A 116 -12.08 -4.13 27.35
CA ASN A 116 -13.20 -3.47 28.05
C ASN A 116 -12.99 -1.97 28.28
N ALA A 117 -11.78 -1.43 28.06
CA ALA A 117 -11.58 0.01 28.06
C ALA A 117 -12.32 0.64 26.86
N SER A 118 -12.84 1.86 27.02
CA SER A 118 -13.56 2.56 25.96
C SER A 118 -12.63 2.88 24.78
N PRO A 119 -13.06 2.70 23.51
CA PRO A 119 -14.23 1.91 23.10
C PRO A 119 -13.95 0.41 23.29
N ALA A 120 -14.94 -0.31 23.81
CA ALA A 120 -14.85 -1.76 24.01
C ALA A 120 -14.80 -2.48 22.65
N ALA A 121 -13.91 -3.45 22.52
CA ALA A 121 -13.58 -4.03 21.22
C ALA A 121 -13.46 -5.56 21.25
N CYS A 122 -13.67 -6.15 20.08
CA CYS A 122 -13.25 -7.49 19.74
C CYS A 122 -11.93 -7.39 18.98
N CYS A 123 -10.97 -8.23 19.36
CA CYS A 123 -9.64 -8.24 18.81
C CYS A 123 -9.20 -9.66 18.48
N SER A 124 -8.28 -9.77 17.54
CA SER A 124 -7.62 -11.02 17.15
C SER A 124 -6.11 -10.88 17.23
N GLY A 125 -5.40 -12.00 17.16
CA GLY A 125 -3.96 -12.03 17.14
C GLY A 125 -3.40 -13.35 16.68
N VAL A 126 -2.09 -13.40 16.49
CA VAL A 126 -1.36 -14.62 16.11
C VAL A 126 -0.10 -14.69 16.95
N LEU A 127 0.13 -15.86 17.55
CA LEU A 127 1.42 -16.25 18.09
C LEU A 127 2.20 -16.99 17.01
N SER A 128 3.46 -16.61 16.79
CA SER A 128 4.38 -17.37 15.96
C SER A 128 5.45 -17.99 16.82
N LEU A 129 5.49 -19.32 16.83
CA LEU A 129 6.26 -20.14 17.75
C LEU A 129 7.41 -20.86 17.05
N ILE A 130 8.57 -20.88 17.68
CA ILE A 130 9.74 -21.67 17.28
C ILE A 130 10.22 -22.56 18.44
N PRO A 131 10.94 -23.65 18.17
CA PRO A 131 11.48 -24.50 19.23
C PRO A 131 12.50 -23.75 20.09
N SER A 132 12.42 -23.92 21.41
CA SER A 132 13.38 -23.38 22.37
C SER A 132 14.39 -24.45 22.80
N GLY A 133 15.37 -24.71 21.93
CA GLY A 133 16.44 -25.69 22.19
C GLY A 133 15.98 -27.15 22.11
N GLU A 134 16.63 -28.05 22.85
CA GLU A 134 16.52 -29.51 22.68
C GLU A 134 15.36 -30.19 23.44
N ASN A 135 14.66 -29.48 24.33
CA ASN A 135 13.68 -30.08 25.26
C ASN A 135 12.24 -30.18 24.71
N GLY A 136 12.01 -29.88 23.43
CA GLY A 136 10.67 -29.90 22.82
C GLY A 136 9.74 -28.76 23.27
N GLU A 137 10.27 -27.78 24.00
CA GLU A 137 9.57 -26.54 24.36
C GLU A 137 9.56 -25.56 23.18
N TYR A 138 8.64 -24.58 23.23
CA TYR A 138 8.47 -23.56 22.20
C TYR A 138 8.48 -22.18 22.84
N THR A 139 8.95 -21.18 22.10
CA THR A 139 8.91 -19.76 22.48
C THR A 139 8.33 -18.90 21.38
N ILE A 140 7.81 -17.73 21.77
CA ILE A 140 7.23 -16.76 20.85
C ILE A 140 8.34 -15.93 20.21
N TRP A 141 8.52 -16.00 18.90
CA TRP A 141 9.44 -15.09 18.20
C TRP A 141 8.70 -13.91 17.56
N MET A 142 7.42 -14.10 17.20
CA MET A 142 6.59 -13.03 16.68
C MET A 142 5.19 -13.07 17.31
N LEU A 143 4.69 -11.88 17.66
CA LEU A 143 3.34 -11.64 18.14
C LEU A 143 2.65 -10.64 17.22
N GLN A 144 1.37 -10.88 16.93
CA GLN A 144 0.53 -9.95 16.20
C GLN A 144 -0.76 -9.73 16.97
N THR A 145 -1.22 -8.48 17.06
CA THR A 145 -2.54 -8.13 17.61
C THR A 145 -3.27 -7.17 16.69
N LEU A 146 -4.58 -7.34 16.54
CA LEU A 146 -5.41 -6.67 15.55
C LEU A 146 -6.75 -6.25 16.14
N LEU A 147 -7.14 -5.00 15.92
CA LEU A 147 -8.49 -4.53 16.22
C LEU A 147 -9.46 -5.05 15.14
N ASP A 148 -10.44 -5.87 15.50
CA ASP A 148 -11.42 -6.37 14.53
C ASP A 148 -12.59 -5.39 14.37
N ARG A 149 -13.19 -4.99 15.50
CA ARG A 149 -14.36 -4.09 15.56
C ARG A 149 -14.61 -3.61 16.98
N PHE A 150 -15.44 -2.57 17.11
CA PHE A 150 -16.07 -2.25 18.39
C PHE A 150 -17.23 -3.18 18.68
N ARG A 151 -17.38 -3.60 19.95
CA ARG A 151 -18.28 -4.70 20.35
C ARG A 151 -19.74 -4.44 19.97
N GLU A 152 -20.18 -3.19 20.07
CA GLU A 152 -21.54 -2.74 19.80
C GLU A 152 -21.82 -2.50 18.31
N TYR A 153 -20.80 -2.61 17.46
CA TYR A 153 -20.89 -2.32 16.03
C TYR A 153 -20.78 -3.58 15.16
N PRO A 154 -21.40 -3.58 13.97
CA PRO A 154 -21.35 -4.70 13.06
C PRO A 154 -19.93 -4.93 12.51
N SER A 155 -19.73 -6.07 11.85
CA SER A 155 -18.51 -6.29 11.06
C SER A 155 -18.42 -5.27 9.94
N LEU A 156 -17.22 -4.73 9.72
CA LEU A 156 -16.96 -3.78 8.64
C LEU A 156 -16.80 -4.47 7.28
N ASP A 157 -16.70 -5.81 7.25
CA ASP A 157 -16.44 -6.64 6.07
C ASP A 157 -17.67 -7.18 5.38
N LYS A 158 -18.85 -6.93 5.93
CA LYS A 158 -20.13 -7.32 5.32
C LYS A 158 -21.07 -6.13 5.32
N LEU A 159 -21.78 -5.94 4.22
CA LEU A 159 -22.86 -4.97 4.12
C LEU A 159 -24.03 -5.63 3.38
N ASP A 160 -25.13 -5.80 4.09
CA ASP A 160 -26.38 -6.27 3.48
C ASP A 160 -27.05 -5.10 2.75
N THR A 161 -27.24 -5.27 1.44
CA THR A 161 -27.86 -4.27 0.57
C THR A 161 -29.39 -4.26 0.66
N THR A 162 -29.99 -5.29 1.29
CA THR A 162 -31.45 -5.45 1.43
C THR A 162 -32.00 -4.73 2.65
N THR A 163 -31.21 -4.62 3.72
CA THR A 163 -31.50 -3.72 4.83
C THR A 163 -31.31 -2.30 4.35
N GLN A 164 -32.39 -1.52 4.28
CA GLN A 164 -32.32 -0.08 4.02
C GLN A 164 -31.32 0.52 5.00
N SER A 165 -30.11 0.85 4.51
CA SER A 165 -29.19 1.66 5.30
C SER A 165 -29.96 2.92 5.68
N PRO A 166 -29.88 3.39 6.94
CA PRO A 166 -30.48 4.66 7.30
C PRO A 166 -30.05 5.68 6.26
N SER A 167 -31.03 6.41 5.72
CA SER A 167 -30.77 7.55 4.85
C SER A 167 -29.64 8.34 5.47
N VAL A 168 -28.51 8.45 4.75
CA VAL A 168 -27.49 9.47 5.03
C VAL A 168 -28.29 10.74 5.25
N GLY A 169 -28.19 11.33 6.45
CA GLY A 169 -29.19 12.29 6.95
C GLY A 169 -29.56 13.36 5.92
N ASP A 170 -30.77 13.92 6.02
CA ASP A 170 -31.35 14.89 5.07
C ASP A 170 -30.48 16.15 4.80
N SER A 171 -29.39 16.33 5.53
CA SER A 171 -28.41 17.37 5.25
C SER A 171 -27.62 17.07 3.98
N THR A 172 -27.76 17.95 3.00
CA THR A 172 -27.00 17.87 1.74
C THR A 172 -25.58 18.44 1.85
N THR A 173 -25.22 19.06 2.99
CA THR A 173 -23.95 19.79 3.15
C THR A 173 -23.28 19.63 4.52
N ASP A 174 -23.81 18.82 5.44
CA ASP A 174 -23.20 18.54 6.75
C ASP A 174 -23.04 17.02 6.95
N PHE A 175 -21.80 16.57 7.14
CA PHE A 175 -21.44 15.14 7.21
C PHE A 175 -20.53 14.86 8.40
N ASP A 176 -20.39 13.60 8.82
CA ASP A 176 -19.34 13.26 9.78
C ASP A 176 -17.96 13.29 9.11
N CYS A 177 -17.88 12.82 7.85
CA CYS A 177 -16.63 12.69 7.12
C CYS A 177 -16.75 13.12 5.65
N LEU A 178 -15.79 13.92 5.18
CA LEU A 178 -15.57 14.16 3.75
C LEU A 178 -14.35 13.39 3.24
N ILE A 179 -14.52 12.61 2.18
CA ILE A 179 -13.45 11.84 1.53
C ILE A 179 -13.11 12.51 0.19
N VAL A 180 -11.85 12.91 0.02
CA VAL A 180 -11.35 13.54 -1.21
C VAL A 180 -10.69 12.48 -2.10
N GLY A 181 -11.38 12.09 -3.17
CA GLY A 181 -10.97 11.07 -4.14
C GLY A 181 -11.86 9.83 -4.10
N ALA A 182 -12.44 9.47 -5.25
CA ALA A 182 -13.26 8.28 -5.46
C ALA A 182 -12.52 7.17 -6.22
N GLY A 183 -11.19 7.13 -6.11
CA GLY A 183 -10.38 5.97 -6.49
C GLY A 183 -10.47 4.84 -5.45
N HIS A 184 -9.74 3.75 -5.65
CA HIS A 184 -9.79 2.56 -4.78
C HIS A 184 -9.62 2.88 -3.30
N SER A 185 -8.69 3.78 -2.94
CA SER A 185 -8.45 4.16 -1.55
C SER A 185 -9.66 4.83 -0.89
N GLY A 186 -10.30 5.78 -1.57
CA GLY A 186 -11.47 6.47 -1.04
C GLY A 186 -12.71 5.59 -0.99
N LEU A 187 -12.92 4.76 -2.03
CA LEU A 187 -14.05 3.81 -2.08
C LEU A 187 -13.96 2.77 -0.97
N ASN A 188 -12.76 2.27 -0.64
CA ASN A 188 -12.56 1.36 0.47
C ASN A 188 -13.01 1.98 1.80
N VAL A 189 -12.61 3.23 2.10
CA VAL A 189 -13.01 3.95 3.33
C VAL A 189 -14.52 4.23 3.33
N ALA A 190 -15.07 4.71 2.21
CA ALA A 190 -16.49 5.02 2.08
C ALA A 190 -17.37 3.79 2.35
N GLY A 191 -16.97 2.61 1.84
CA GLY A 191 -17.62 1.35 2.15
C GLY A 191 -17.63 1.08 3.65
N ARG A 192 -16.47 1.18 4.33
CA ARG A 192 -16.38 0.91 5.77
C ARG A 192 -17.20 1.90 6.61
N LEU A 193 -17.18 3.19 6.28
CA LEU A 193 -18.02 4.20 6.95
C LEU A 193 -19.52 3.90 6.76
N LYS A 194 -19.91 3.45 5.55
CA LYS A 194 -21.29 3.01 5.29
C LYS A 194 -21.69 1.82 6.16
N ALA A 195 -20.84 0.81 6.28
CA ALA A 195 -21.10 -0.36 7.12
C ALA A 195 -21.24 0.00 8.61
N LEU A 196 -20.57 1.07 9.07
CA LEU A 196 -20.68 1.59 10.42
C LEU A 196 -21.86 2.57 10.63
N GLY A 197 -22.58 2.94 9.57
CA GLY A 197 -23.67 3.94 9.65
C GLY A 197 -23.18 5.37 9.88
N VAL A 198 -21.91 5.68 9.58
CA VAL A 198 -21.34 7.04 9.70
C VAL A 198 -21.74 7.87 8.48
N SER A 199 -22.15 9.13 8.67
CA SER A 199 -22.52 10.03 7.57
C SER A 199 -21.28 10.51 6.81
N TYR A 200 -21.25 10.32 5.49
CA TYR A 200 -20.10 10.74 4.70
C TYR A 200 -20.47 11.28 3.31
N LEU A 201 -19.54 12.03 2.73
CA LEU A 201 -19.54 12.44 1.33
C LEU A 201 -18.18 12.14 0.70
N VAL A 202 -18.17 11.43 -0.43
CA VAL A 202 -16.99 11.33 -1.30
C VAL A 202 -17.09 12.41 -2.37
N ILE A 203 -15.99 13.11 -2.65
CA ILE A 203 -15.88 14.01 -3.81
C ILE A 203 -14.79 13.51 -4.75
N ASP A 204 -15.04 13.62 -6.06
CA ASP A 204 -14.02 13.33 -7.07
C ASP A 204 -14.07 14.36 -8.19
N LYS A 205 -12.90 14.83 -8.63
CA LYS A 205 -12.77 15.82 -9.69
C LYS A 205 -13.19 15.27 -11.06
N ASN A 206 -13.13 13.96 -11.27
CA ASN A 206 -13.47 13.35 -12.54
C ASN A 206 -14.99 13.23 -12.71
N PRO A 207 -15.50 13.22 -13.95
CA PRO A 207 -16.94 13.13 -14.21
C PRO A 207 -17.59 11.81 -13.79
N ARG A 208 -16.85 10.70 -13.81
CA ARG A 208 -17.36 9.36 -13.47
C ARG A 208 -16.41 8.63 -12.53
N VAL A 209 -16.97 7.77 -11.69
CA VAL A 209 -16.19 6.80 -10.92
C VAL A 209 -15.37 5.93 -11.88
N GLY A 210 -14.12 5.65 -11.48
CA GLY A 210 -13.16 4.89 -12.27
C GLY A 210 -12.44 5.68 -13.37
N ASP A 211 -12.75 6.97 -13.59
CA ASP A 211 -12.03 7.78 -14.58
C ASP A 211 -10.54 7.97 -14.23
N ASP A 212 -10.14 7.78 -12.97
CA ASP A 212 -8.72 7.71 -12.55
C ASP A 212 -7.94 6.55 -13.20
N TRP A 213 -8.66 5.50 -13.62
CA TRP A 213 -8.14 4.40 -14.43
C TRP A 213 -8.48 4.57 -15.90
N ARG A 214 -9.76 4.84 -16.22
CA ARG A 214 -10.26 4.95 -17.60
C ARG A 214 -9.48 5.96 -18.45
N LEU A 215 -8.98 7.02 -17.81
CA LEU A 215 -8.18 8.08 -18.44
C LEU A 215 -6.67 7.80 -18.39
N ARG A 216 -6.21 6.58 -18.17
CA ARG A 216 -4.81 6.18 -18.42
C ARG A 216 -4.59 5.85 -19.90
N TYR A 217 -3.36 5.49 -20.25
CA TYR A 217 -3.00 5.07 -21.61
C TYR A 217 -3.70 3.77 -22.01
N ASP A 218 -3.91 3.57 -23.31
CA ASP A 218 -4.82 2.53 -23.81
C ASP A 218 -4.36 1.11 -23.48
N SER A 219 -3.05 0.88 -23.43
CA SER A 219 -2.43 -0.39 -23.04
C SER A 219 -2.33 -0.62 -21.52
N ALA A 220 -2.81 0.31 -20.68
CA ALA A 220 -2.68 0.20 -19.23
C ALA A 220 -3.45 -1.00 -18.67
N LYS A 221 -2.72 -1.85 -17.95
CA LYS A 221 -3.23 -3.01 -17.19
C LYS A 221 -2.45 -3.17 -15.89
N LEU A 222 -2.99 -3.92 -14.94
CA LEU A 222 -2.30 -4.22 -13.70
C LEU A 222 -1.22 -5.30 -13.87
N HIS A 223 -0.14 -5.17 -13.11
CA HIS A 223 0.88 -6.22 -12.96
C HIS A 223 0.61 -7.12 -11.75
N THR A 224 -0.48 -6.83 -11.03
CA THR A 224 -0.96 -7.60 -9.89
C THR A 224 -2.12 -8.47 -10.31
N ILE A 225 -2.25 -9.65 -9.68
CA ILE A 225 -3.39 -10.56 -9.90
C ILE A 225 -4.73 -9.87 -9.56
N ARG A 226 -5.80 -10.31 -10.22
CA ARG A 226 -7.16 -9.76 -10.08
C ARG A 226 -7.62 -9.69 -8.63
N ASP A 227 -7.36 -10.75 -7.87
CA ASP A 227 -7.82 -10.90 -6.49
C ASP A 227 -7.23 -9.85 -5.53
N TYR A 228 -6.09 -9.25 -5.90
CA TYR A 228 -5.50 -8.15 -5.16
C TYR A 228 -6.38 -6.89 -5.19
N SER A 229 -7.17 -6.73 -6.25
CA SER A 229 -7.81 -5.45 -6.63
C SER A 229 -9.22 -5.25 -6.08
N HIS A 230 -9.84 -6.30 -5.53
CA HIS A 230 -11.22 -6.22 -5.08
C HIS A 230 -11.48 -5.11 -4.05
N LEU A 231 -12.67 -4.53 -4.09
CA LEU A 231 -13.17 -3.62 -3.06
C LEU A 231 -13.76 -4.41 -1.87
N PRO A 232 -14.20 -3.73 -0.79
CA PRO A 232 -14.83 -4.39 0.35
C PRO A 232 -16.08 -5.17 -0.02
N PHE A 233 -16.51 -6.05 0.90
CA PHE A 233 -17.76 -6.81 0.88
C PHE A 233 -17.81 -7.99 -0.08
N GLU A 234 -17.30 -7.84 -1.30
CA GLU A 234 -17.38 -8.90 -2.30
C GLU A 234 -16.29 -8.81 -3.37
N ARG A 235 -16.17 -9.91 -4.15
CA ARG A 235 -15.28 -9.99 -5.30
C ARG A 235 -15.91 -9.31 -6.52
N ASN A 236 -15.78 -7.99 -6.61
CA ASN A 236 -16.36 -7.16 -7.68
C ASN A 236 -15.73 -7.35 -9.08
N PHE A 237 -14.84 -8.33 -9.29
CA PHE A 237 -14.24 -8.69 -10.59
C PHE A 237 -14.40 -10.18 -10.93
N ALA A 238 -15.24 -10.94 -10.22
CA ALA A 238 -15.32 -12.40 -10.36
C ALA A 238 -15.80 -12.89 -11.74
N HIS A 239 -16.51 -12.05 -12.51
CA HIS A 239 -17.06 -12.39 -13.82
C HIS A 239 -16.14 -12.04 -15.00
N ILE A 240 -14.92 -11.59 -14.73
CA ILE A 240 -13.96 -11.15 -15.76
C ILE A 240 -12.94 -12.26 -15.97
N ASP A 241 -12.80 -12.71 -17.23
CA ASP A 241 -11.86 -13.78 -17.61
C ASP A 241 -10.38 -13.36 -17.52
N HIS A 242 -10.10 -12.05 -17.50
CA HIS A 242 -8.75 -11.52 -17.42
C HIS A 242 -8.17 -11.57 -15.98
N GLU A 243 -7.03 -12.22 -15.81
CA GLU A 243 -6.25 -12.20 -14.56
C GLU A 243 -5.62 -10.83 -14.31
N TRP A 244 -5.15 -10.16 -15.37
CA TRP A 244 -4.56 -8.83 -15.31
C TRP A 244 -5.58 -7.80 -15.75
N LEU A 245 -6.21 -7.17 -14.78
CA LEU A 245 -7.28 -6.20 -15.03
C LEU A 245 -6.75 -5.02 -15.86
N THR A 246 -7.45 -4.71 -16.93
CA THR A 246 -7.20 -3.51 -17.75
C THR A 246 -7.68 -2.25 -17.02
N LYS A 247 -7.33 -1.09 -17.56
CA LYS A 247 -7.87 0.20 -17.08
C LYS A 247 -9.39 0.25 -17.09
N ASP A 248 -10.03 -0.40 -18.07
CA ASP A 248 -11.48 -0.37 -18.25
C ASP A 248 -12.17 -1.38 -17.34
N ASP A 249 -11.59 -2.56 -17.12
CA ASP A 249 -12.06 -3.53 -16.13
C ASP A 249 -12.12 -2.90 -14.73
N LEU A 250 -11.07 -2.20 -14.33
CA LEU A 250 -11.02 -1.48 -13.05
C LEU A 250 -12.07 -0.37 -12.97
N ALA A 251 -12.16 0.43 -14.03
CA ALA A 251 -13.06 1.56 -14.06
C ALA A 251 -14.53 1.11 -13.96
N GLU A 252 -14.89 0.03 -14.64
CA GLU A 252 -16.23 -0.55 -14.58
C GLU A 252 -16.48 -1.20 -13.22
N GLY A 253 -15.61 -2.11 -12.76
CA GLY A 253 -15.85 -2.80 -11.49
C GLY A 253 -15.88 -1.89 -10.26
N PHE A 254 -15.21 -0.73 -10.28
CA PHE A 254 -15.36 0.29 -9.24
C PHE A 254 -16.66 1.07 -9.36
N ALA A 255 -17.10 1.41 -10.59
CA ALA A 255 -18.37 2.08 -10.82
C ALA A 255 -19.55 1.19 -10.43
N SER A 256 -19.57 -0.07 -10.87
CA SER A 256 -20.66 -1.02 -10.54
C SER A 256 -20.71 -1.30 -9.04
N TRP A 257 -19.55 -1.40 -8.36
CA TRP A 257 -19.50 -1.54 -6.90
C TRP A 257 -20.07 -0.32 -6.19
N ALA A 258 -19.67 0.89 -6.61
CA ALA A 258 -20.17 2.13 -6.01
C ALA A 258 -21.69 2.29 -6.19
N GLU A 259 -22.22 1.88 -7.35
CA GLU A 259 -23.65 1.86 -7.64
C GLU A 259 -24.39 0.84 -6.77
N LYS A 260 -23.93 -0.42 -6.76
CA LYS A 260 -24.54 -1.52 -5.99
C LYS A 260 -24.68 -1.18 -4.51
N TYR A 261 -23.62 -0.63 -3.91
CA TYR A 261 -23.61 -0.23 -2.51
C TYR A 261 -24.12 1.20 -2.28
N ARG A 262 -24.60 1.90 -3.32
CA ARG A 262 -25.14 3.27 -3.25
C ARG A 262 -24.23 4.21 -2.47
N ILE A 263 -22.96 4.27 -2.86
CA ILE A 263 -21.97 5.12 -2.21
C ILE A 263 -22.31 6.59 -2.51
N ASN A 264 -22.28 7.45 -1.49
CA ASN A 264 -22.58 8.88 -1.65
C ASN A 264 -21.38 9.62 -2.26
N ILE A 265 -21.44 9.91 -3.56
CA ILE A 265 -20.35 10.50 -4.32
C ILE A 265 -20.83 11.74 -5.10
N TRP A 266 -20.13 12.86 -4.96
CA TRP A 266 -20.20 13.97 -5.91
C TRP A 266 -19.04 13.88 -6.88
N THR A 267 -19.33 13.51 -8.13
CA THR A 267 -18.36 13.59 -9.23
C THR A 267 -18.24 15.04 -9.73
N SER A 268 -17.27 15.30 -10.61
CA SER A 268 -16.95 16.65 -11.11
C SER A 268 -16.79 17.69 -10.00
N SER A 269 -16.30 17.27 -8.83
CA SER A 269 -16.26 18.03 -7.59
C SER A 269 -14.86 18.02 -6.99
N ASP A 270 -14.29 19.21 -6.82
CA ASP A 270 -12.89 19.41 -6.43
C ASP A 270 -12.81 20.26 -5.16
N LEU A 271 -12.06 19.79 -4.16
CA LEU A 271 -11.81 20.57 -2.94
C LEU A 271 -10.94 21.78 -3.30
N GLN A 272 -11.38 22.98 -2.91
CA GLN A 272 -10.62 24.22 -3.13
C GLN A 272 -9.83 24.63 -1.91
N SER A 273 -10.49 24.59 -0.76
CA SER A 273 -9.90 25.01 0.50
C SER A 273 -10.73 24.50 1.67
N GLY A 274 -10.14 24.45 2.85
CA GLY A 274 -10.83 24.20 4.11
C GLY A 274 -10.30 25.04 5.26
N THR A 275 -11.17 25.33 6.22
CA THR A 275 -10.80 25.97 7.49
C THR A 275 -11.30 25.12 8.64
N TRP A 276 -10.46 24.96 9.66
CA TRP A 276 -10.81 24.25 10.89
C TRP A 276 -11.31 25.23 11.96
N ASP A 277 -12.36 24.85 12.68
CA ASP A 277 -12.86 25.55 13.86
C ASP A 277 -12.65 24.66 15.09
N ASP A 278 -11.67 25.01 15.93
CA ASP A 278 -11.36 24.28 17.16
C ASP A 278 -12.51 24.27 18.17
N SER A 279 -13.33 25.33 18.22
CA SER A 279 -14.43 25.44 19.18
C SER A 279 -15.57 24.47 18.86
N ARG A 280 -15.74 24.16 17.57
CA ARG A 280 -16.77 23.24 17.05
C ARG A 280 -16.21 21.87 16.70
N THR A 281 -14.89 21.70 16.69
CA THR A 281 -14.19 20.52 16.17
C THR A 281 -14.69 20.15 14.76
N GLN A 282 -14.76 21.16 13.88
CA GLN A 282 -15.43 21.03 12.59
C GLN A 282 -14.66 21.76 11.48
N TRP A 283 -14.61 21.12 10.32
CA TRP A 283 -14.17 21.69 9.05
C TRP A 283 -15.29 22.45 8.36
N THR A 284 -14.94 23.57 7.73
CA THR A 284 -15.74 24.23 6.69
C THR A 284 -14.98 24.19 5.38
N LEU A 285 -15.53 23.52 4.37
CA LEU A 285 -14.85 23.14 3.12
C LEU A 285 -15.53 23.80 1.92
N LYS A 286 -14.73 24.40 1.03
CA LYS A 286 -15.20 24.93 -0.25
C LYS A 286 -15.02 23.88 -1.32
N VAL A 287 -16.11 23.31 -1.82
CA VAL A 287 -16.12 22.32 -2.89
C VAL A 287 -16.60 22.98 -4.17
N ARG A 288 -15.79 22.94 -5.23
CA ARG A 288 -16.18 23.40 -6.56
C ARG A 288 -16.78 22.23 -7.32
N GLN A 289 -18.07 22.30 -7.61
CA GLN A 289 -18.80 21.31 -8.40
C GLN A 289 -19.10 21.85 -9.80
N THR A 290 -18.90 21.02 -10.83
CA THR A 290 -19.27 21.36 -12.21
C THR A 290 -20.56 20.63 -12.59
N ILE A 291 -21.63 21.38 -12.86
CA ILE A 291 -22.95 20.85 -13.25
C ILE A 291 -23.35 21.50 -14.57
N ALA A 292 -23.64 20.70 -15.59
CA ALA A 292 -24.03 21.17 -16.93
C ALA A 292 -23.09 22.27 -17.48
N GLY A 293 -21.78 22.14 -17.24
CA GLY A 293 -20.75 23.10 -17.66
C GLY A 293 -20.57 24.33 -16.77
N SER A 294 -21.47 24.57 -15.80
CA SER A 294 -21.37 25.66 -14.83
C SER A 294 -20.61 25.24 -13.58
N LYS A 295 -19.69 26.08 -13.12
CA LYS A 295 -18.91 25.87 -11.88
C LYS A 295 -19.60 26.55 -10.71
N ILE A 296 -19.97 25.78 -9.69
CA ILE A 296 -20.67 26.24 -8.49
C ILE A 296 -19.79 25.93 -7.28
N ILE A 297 -19.68 26.87 -6.35
CA ILE A 297 -19.03 26.63 -5.05
C ILE A 297 -20.10 26.21 -4.03
N LYS A 298 -19.93 25.04 -3.44
CA LYS A 298 -20.71 24.55 -2.30
C LYS A 298 -19.86 24.62 -1.04
N ILE A 299 -20.49 25.03 0.06
CA ILE A 299 -19.88 24.95 1.39
C ILE A 299 -20.35 23.64 2.01
N VAL A 300 -19.40 22.83 2.44
CA VAL A 300 -19.64 21.55 3.12
C VAL A 300 -18.99 21.61 4.49
N THR A 301 -19.69 21.17 5.53
CA THR A 301 -19.16 21.04 6.88
C THR A 301 -18.97 19.57 7.24
N CYS A 302 -17.91 19.26 7.98
CA CYS A 302 -17.70 17.92 8.50
C CYS A 302 -16.74 17.85 9.68
N ARG A 303 -16.72 16.75 10.43
CA ARG A 303 -15.79 16.54 11.56
C ARG A 303 -14.45 15.99 11.11
N HIS A 304 -14.46 15.15 10.07
CA HIS A 304 -13.27 14.50 9.53
C HIS A 304 -13.10 14.74 8.04
N VAL A 305 -11.85 14.85 7.60
CA VAL A 305 -11.44 14.83 6.19
C VAL A 305 -10.49 13.67 5.96
N VAL A 306 -10.75 12.87 4.93
CA VAL A 306 -9.86 11.80 4.46
C VAL A 306 -9.31 12.21 3.10
N LEU A 307 -7.99 12.37 3.00
CA LEU A 307 -7.32 12.61 1.73
C LEU A 307 -6.96 11.26 1.08
N ALA A 308 -7.61 10.96 -0.04
CA ALA A 308 -7.47 9.74 -0.82
C ALA A 308 -7.11 10.03 -2.30
N THR A 309 -6.27 11.05 -2.54
CA THR A 309 -5.99 11.63 -3.86
C THR A 309 -4.83 11.00 -4.63
N GLY A 310 -4.39 9.78 -4.24
CA GLY A 310 -3.37 9.03 -4.99
C GLY A 310 -1.91 9.27 -4.56
N GLY A 311 -1.69 9.72 -3.32
CA GLY A 311 -0.39 9.59 -2.66
C GLY A 311 0.79 10.24 -3.39
N PRO A 312 1.91 9.52 -3.57
CA PRO A 312 3.10 10.05 -4.22
C PRO A 312 2.99 10.17 -5.74
N CYS A 313 1.85 9.77 -6.34
CA CYS A 313 1.67 9.63 -7.78
C CYS A 313 0.95 10.81 -8.45
N ASN A 314 0.81 11.97 -7.79
CA ASN A 314 -0.02 13.07 -8.29
C ASN A 314 0.73 14.19 -9.02
N LYS A 315 2.05 14.35 -8.81
CA LYS A 315 2.87 15.41 -9.44
C LYS A 315 3.97 14.81 -10.33
N PRO A 316 3.85 14.90 -11.66
CA PRO A 316 4.82 14.28 -12.57
C PRO A 316 6.20 14.94 -12.41
N HIS A 317 7.25 14.11 -12.36
CA HIS A 317 8.61 14.59 -12.26
C HIS A 317 9.30 14.47 -13.62
N LYS A 318 9.26 15.54 -14.40
CA LYS A 318 9.99 15.66 -15.67
C LYS A 318 11.33 16.37 -15.41
N PRO A 319 12.49 15.72 -15.61
CA PRO A 319 13.79 16.39 -15.51
C PRO A 319 13.93 17.50 -16.56
N PHE A 320 14.68 18.54 -16.22
CA PHE A 320 15.06 19.58 -17.17
C PHE A 320 16.36 19.21 -17.87
N TYR A 321 16.37 19.33 -19.20
CA TYR A 321 17.59 19.25 -20.01
C TYR A 321 17.61 20.44 -20.99
N PRO A 322 18.72 21.19 -21.08
CA PRO A 322 18.89 22.28 -22.03
C PRO A 322 18.60 21.88 -23.48
N GLY A 323 18.07 22.81 -24.28
CA GLY A 323 17.89 22.64 -25.73
C GLY A 323 16.56 21.99 -26.13
N GLU A 324 15.68 21.65 -25.18
CA GLU A 324 14.37 21.02 -25.45
C GLU A 324 13.54 21.84 -26.45
N GLU A 325 13.63 23.17 -26.38
CA GLU A 325 12.93 24.11 -27.27
C GLU A 325 13.35 24.00 -28.74
N ARG A 326 14.51 23.41 -29.03
CA ARG A 326 15.03 23.21 -30.39
C ARG A 326 14.68 21.84 -30.96
N PHE A 327 14.24 20.90 -30.11
CA PHE A 327 13.91 19.55 -30.53
C PHE A 327 12.67 19.56 -31.44
N LYS A 328 12.80 18.99 -32.64
CA LYS A 328 11.73 18.99 -33.66
C LYS A 328 10.73 17.84 -33.48
N GLY A 329 11.02 16.90 -32.58
CA GLY A 329 10.17 15.76 -32.27
C GLY A 329 9.13 16.04 -31.18
N VAL A 330 8.48 14.98 -30.70
CA VAL A 330 7.47 15.05 -29.63
C VAL A 330 8.12 14.79 -28.28
N VAL A 331 7.85 15.63 -27.29
CA VAL A 331 8.29 15.41 -25.90
C VAL A 331 7.09 15.39 -24.98
N GLN A 332 6.94 14.31 -24.20
CA GLN A 332 5.88 14.25 -23.18
C GLN A 332 6.28 13.43 -21.95
N HIS A 333 5.58 13.64 -20.84
CA HIS A 333 5.66 12.77 -19.68
C HIS A 333 4.62 11.64 -19.80
N SER A 334 4.84 10.51 -19.13
CA SER A 334 3.95 9.36 -19.16
C SER A 334 2.51 9.66 -18.71
N VAL A 335 2.29 10.74 -17.96
CA VAL A 335 0.96 11.19 -17.54
C VAL A 335 0.12 11.73 -18.71
N SER A 336 0.80 12.22 -19.76
CA SER A 336 0.17 12.69 -21.00
C SER A 336 0.17 11.62 -22.10
N TYR A 337 0.84 10.48 -21.87
CA TYR A 337 0.90 9.38 -22.81
C TYR A 337 -0.48 8.73 -22.99
N ARG A 338 -0.84 8.39 -24.23
CA ARG A 338 -2.11 7.74 -24.59
C ARG A 338 -1.89 6.43 -25.29
N ASN A 339 -1.15 6.47 -26.39
CA ASN A 339 -0.74 5.33 -27.21
C ASN A 339 0.39 5.81 -28.16
N ALA A 340 0.94 4.88 -28.96
CA ALA A 340 2.03 5.16 -29.90
C ALA A 340 1.64 5.08 -31.39
N TRP A 341 0.34 4.97 -31.73
CA TRP A 341 -0.10 4.66 -33.09
C TRP A 341 0.35 5.68 -34.14
N ASP A 342 0.35 6.97 -33.79
CA ASP A 342 0.77 8.08 -34.67
C ASP A 342 2.29 8.14 -34.93
N TRP A 343 3.06 7.28 -34.26
CA TRP A 343 4.51 7.28 -34.29
C TRP A 343 5.10 6.08 -35.04
N LYS A 344 4.28 5.33 -35.78
CA LYS A 344 4.75 4.24 -36.63
C LYS A 344 5.92 4.68 -37.52
N GLY A 345 6.98 3.88 -37.56
CA GLY A 345 8.21 4.17 -38.30
C GLY A 345 9.11 5.27 -37.71
N ARG A 346 8.74 5.88 -36.58
CA ARG A 346 9.56 6.88 -35.89
C ARG A 346 10.53 6.24 -34.89
N ARG A 347 11.51 7.02 -34.42
CA ARG A 347 12.49 6.63 -33.39
C ARG A 347 12.02 7.11 -32.02
N GLY A 348 11.65 6.17 -31.15
CA GLY A 348 11.15 6.44 -29.81
C GLY A 348 12.22 6.26 -28.73
N VAL A 349 12.25 7.19 -27.78
CA VAL A 349 13.08 7.11 -26.58
C VAL A 349 12.19 7.19 -25.33
N VAL A 350 12.37 6.25 -24.41
CA VAL A 350 11.69 6.24 -23.10
C VAL A 350 12.72 6.50 -22.01
N VAL A 351 12.58 7.58 -21.25
CA VAL A 351 13.48 7.90 -20.13
C VAL A 351 12.91 7.33 -18.84
N GLY A 352 13.59 6.33 -18.27
CA GLY A 352 13.10 5.55 -17.12
C GLY A 352 13.08 4.05 -17.43
N THR A 353 13.00 3.23 -16.38
CA THR A 353 13.11 1.76 -16.46
C THR A 353 12.32 1.07 -15.33
N ALA A 354 11.22 1.67 -14.87
CA ALA A 354 10.26 1.02 -13.97
C ALA A 354 9.04 0.51 -14.77
N ASN A 355 7.97 0.09 -14.09
CA ASN A 355 6.72 -0.42 -14.72
C ASN A 355 6.26 0.42 -15.92
N THR A 356 5.92 1.70 -15.73
CA THR A 356 5.42 2.57 -16.81
C THR A 356 6.38 2.70 -17.99
N ALA A 357 7.69 2.64 -17.76
CA ALA A 357 8.66 2.75 -18.84
C ALA A 357 8.66 1.50 -19.73
N HIS A 358 8.52 0.31 -19.13
CA HIS A 358 8.43 -0.94 -19.87
C HIS A 358 7.11 -1.02 -20.65
N ASP A 359 5.98 -0.67 -20.03
CA ASP A 359 4.68 -0.64 -20.70
C ASP A 359 4.71 0.25 -21.97
N ILE A 360 5.25 1.46 -21.83
CA ILE A 360 5.35 2.41 -22.94
C ILE A 360 6.33 1.91 -24.01
N ALA A 361 7.46 1.31 -23.61
CA ALA A 361 8.42 0.76 -24.55
C ALA A 361 7.85 -0.42 -25.35
N GLU A 362 7.08 -1.30 -24.69
CA GLU A 362 6.35 -2.38 -25.37
C GLU A 362 5.27 -1.83 -26.31
N ASP A 363 4.46 -0.86 -25.86
CA ASP A 363 3.41 -0.26 -26.69
C ASP A 363 4.00 0.47 -27.92
N MET A 364 5.13 1.15 -27.76
CA MET A 364 5.88 1.72 -28.88
C MET A 364 6.40 0.66 -29.85
N LEU A 365 6.94 -0.45 -29.34
CA LEU A 365 7.41 -1.54 -30.20
C LEU A 365 6.24 -2.14 -30.99
N ASP A 366 5.13 -2.43 -30.31
CA ASP A 366 3.95 -3.08 -30.88
C ASP A 366 3.24 -2.15 -31.88
N ALA A 367 3.32 -0.82 -31.71
CA ALA A 367 2.85 0.18 -32.68
C ALA A 367 3.72 0.29 -33.95
N GLY A 368 4.88 -0.38 -34.00
CA GLY A 368 5.75 -0.43 -35.18
C GLY A 368 6.68 0.76 -35.34
N LEU A 369 7.22 1.29 -34.23
CA LEU A 369 8.30 2.27 -34.28
C LEU A 369 9.56 1.66 -34.94
N ALA A 370 10.33 2.47 -35.68
CA ALA A 370 11.55 2.03 -36.33
C ALA A 370 12.66 1.65 -35.34
N SER A 371 12.64 2.26 -34.14
CA SER A 371 13.48 1.87 -33.01
C SER A 371 12.87 2.36 -31.71
N VAL A 372 12.99 1.56 -30.65
CA VAL A 372 12.65 1.94 -29.28
C VAL A 372 13.89 1.82 -28.41
N THR A 373 14.25 2.88 -27.69
CA THR A 373 15.40 2.88 -26.77
C THR A 373 14.99 3.37 -25.38
N MET A 374 15.26 2.57 -24.35
CA MET A 374 15.10 2.96 -22.96
C MET A 374 16.38 3.59 -22.42
N VAL A 375 16.26 4.71 -21.69
CA VAL A 375 17.40 5.36 -21.01
C VAL A 375 17.36 5.02 -19.52
N GLN A 376 18.39 4.32 -19.07
CA GLN A 376 18.50 3.82 -17.71
C GLN A 376 19.56 4.56 -16.89
N ARG A 377 19.14 5.19 -15.79
CA ARG A 377 20.06 5.89 -14.87
C ARG A 377 20.63 4.99 -13.77
N SER A 378 19.81 4.09 -13.24
CA SER A 378 20.12 3.30 -12.05
C SER A 378 19.65 1.87 -12.25
N ARG A 379 20.20 0.92 -11.47
CA ARG A 379 19.72 -0.46 -11.49
C ARG A 379 18.22 -0.51 -11.17
N THR A 380 17.51 -1.40 -11.86
CA THR A 380 16.08 -1.67 -11.62
C THR A 380 15.94 -3.06 -11.04
N TYR A 381 15.20 -3.20 -9.94
CA TYR A 381 14.81 -4.53 -9.46
C TYR A 381 13.79 -5.15 -10.43
N VAL A 382 14.20 -6.20 -11.13
CA VAL A 382 13.33 -6.92 -12.08
C VAL A 382 12.74 -8.12 -11.37
N LEU A 383 11.42 -8.11 -11.22
CA LEU A 383 10.64 -9.15 -10.57
C LEU A 383 9.73 -9.82 -11.59
N PRO A 384 10.04 -11.04 -12.07
CA PRO A 384 9.14 -11.81 -12.92
C PRO A 384 7.75 -11.95 -12.30
N GLN A 385 6.73 -11.63 -13.09
CA GLN A 385 5.34 -11.64 -12.62
C GLN A 385 4.90 -13.05 -12.18
N GLU A 386 5.45 -14.11 -12.79
CA GLU A 386 5.13 -15.49 -12.43
C GLU A 386 5.57 -15.80 -11.00
N TYR A 387 6.67 -15.22 -10.53
CA TYR A 387 7.18 -15.45 -9.18
C TYR A 387 6.22 -14.89 -8.14
N LEU A 388 5.77 -13.65 -8.37
CA LEU A 388 4.80 -12.98 -7.51
C LEU A 388 3.44 -13.68 -7.55
N THR A 389 2.99 -14.08 -8.74
CA THR A 389 1.73 -14.79 -8.95
C THR A 389 1.70 -16.12 -8.18
N LYS A 390 2.79 -16.89 -8.22
CA LYS A 390 2.92 -18.17 -7.51
C LYS A 390 2.76 -17.99 -6.00
N VAL A 391 3.39 -16.96 -5.43
CA VAL A 391 3.28 -16.64 -4.00
C VAL A 391 1.89 -16.14 -3.65
N TRP A 392 1.35 -15.21 -4.44
CA TRP A 392 0.08 -14.57 -4.11
C TRP A 392 -1.14 -15.48 -4.29
N LYS A 393 -1.17 -16.38 -5.29
CA LYS A 393 -2.31 -17.29 -5.48
C LYS A 393 -2.50 -18.29 -4.33
N GLN A 394 -1.49 -18.51 -3.49
CA GLN A 394 -1.65 -19.30 -2.26
C GLN A 394 -2.49 -18.57 -1.19
N ILE A 395 -2.53 -17.23 -1.25
CA ILE A 395 -3.15 -16.38 -0.23
C ILE A 395 -4.44 -15.74 -0.78
N LEU A 396 -4.38 -15.23 -2.00
CA LEU A 396 -5.44 -14.56 -2.76
C LEU A 396 -5.98 -15.56 -3.79
N ASN A 397 -7.02 -16.28 -3.39
CA ASN A 397 -7.72 -17.25 -4.21
C ASN A 397 -9.22 -17.22 -3.89
N ASP A 398 -10.05 -17.88 -4.71
CA ASP A 398 -11.51 -17.84 -4.60
C ASP A 398 -12.08 -18.47 -3.32
N HIS A 399 -11.30 -19.27 -2.60
CA HIS A 399 -11.75 -20.00 -1.40
C HIS A 399 -11.39 -19.29 -0.09
N THR A 400 -10.38 -18.42 -0.09
CA THR A 400 -10.00 -17.62 1.07
C THR A 400 -10.79 -16.30 1.09
N PRO A 401 -11.45 -15.95 2.22
CA PRO A 401 -12.07 -14.64 2.37
C PRO A 401 -11.05 -13.50 2.20
N LEU A 402 -11.44 -12.42 1.53
CA LEU A 402 -10.56 -11.28 1.25
C LEU A 402 -9.97 -10.63 2.52
N GLU A 403 -10.71 -10.65 3.63
CA GLU A 403 -10.27 -10.16 4.93
C GLU A 403 -9.15 -11.04 5.50
N THR A 404 -9.33 -12.36 5.45
CA THR A 404 -8.31 -13.34 5.85
C THR A 404 -7.05 -13.20 4.99
N SER A 405 -7.18 -13.09 3.66
CA SER A 405 -6.03 -12.83 2.77
C SER A 405 -5.33 -11.52 3.11
N GLY A 406 -6.07 -10.46 3.43
CA GLY A 406 -5.52 -9.18 3.85
C GLY A 406 -4.71 -9.29 5.16
N ARG A 407 -5.22 -10.04 6.14
CA ARG A 407 -4.50 -10.29 7.40
C ARG A 407 -3.17 -11.00 7.17
N ILE A 408 -3.16 -12.05 6.34
CA ILE A 408 -1.94 -12.80 6.01
C ILE A 408 -0.90 -11.89 5.34
N LEU A 409 -1.32 -11.02 4.41
CA LEU A 409 -0.41 -10.16 3.66
C LEU A 409 0.10 -8.94 4.43
N PHE A 410 -0.73 -8.35 5.30
CA PHE A 410 -0.52 -6.99 5.79
C PHE A 410 -0.51 -6.81 7.30
N ALA A 411 -0.90 -7.82 8.10
CA ALA A 411 -0.84 -7.72 9.57
C ALA A 411 0.57 -7.96 10.13
N GLY A 412 1.47 -8.57 9.35
CA GLY A 412 2.85 -8.90 9.77
C GLY A 412 3.80 -7.69 9.78
N PRO A 413 4.84 -7.67 10.64
CA PRO A 413 5.88 -6.62 10.60
C PRO A 413 6.52 -6.48 9.22
N LEU A 414 6.72 -5.25 8.74
CA LEU A 414 7.35 -5.03 7.43
C LEU A 414 8.78 -5.60 7.38
N ALA A 415 9.49 -5.59 8.51
CA ALA A 415 10.82 -6.20 8.64
C ALA A 415 10.79 -7.74 8.51
N VAL A 416 9.69 -8.40 8.87
CA VAL A 416 9.49 -9.84 8.62
C VAL A 416 9.03 -10.06 7.17
N SER A 417 8.05 -9.27 6.71
CA SER A 417 7.49 -9.37 5.35
C SER A 417 8.54 -9.19 4.26
N ARG A 418 9.53 -8.31 4.46
CA ARG A 418 10.65 -8.16 3.51
C ARG A 418 11.45 -9.45 3.39
N LEU A 419 11.75 -10.10 4.52
CA LEU A 419 12.63 -11.26 4.56
C LEU A 419 11.94 -12.50 4.00
N THR A 420 10.66 -12.70 4.35
CA THR A 420 9.86 -13.81 3.81
C THR A 420 9.66 -13.66 2.31
N THR A 421 9.36 -12.43 1.85
CA THR A 421 9.21 -12.14 0.41
C THR A 421 10.53 -12.32 -0.33
N MET A 422 11.65 -11.83 0.22
CA MET A 422 12.97 -12.03 -0.37
C MET A 422 13.34 -13.51 -0.45
N ALA A 423 13.12 -14.30 0.61
CA ALA A 423 13.40 -15.74 0.59
C ALA A 423 12.60 -16.46 -0.51
N ALA A 424 11.31 -16.13 -0.67
CA ALA A 424 10.45 -16.72 -1.68
C ALA A 424 10.81 -16.30 -3.12
N LEU A 425 11.20 -15.04 -3.33
CA LEU A 425 11.49 -14.50 -4.66
C LEU A 425 12.93 -14.77 -5.11
N ASN A 426 13.92 -14.65 -4.21
CA ASN A 426 15.33 -14.85 -4.54
C ASN A 426 15.61 -16.31 -4.93
N THR A 427 14.99 -17.28 -4.25
CA THR A 427 15.12 -18.71 -4.60
C THR A 427 14.66 -18.98 -6.04
N GLN A 428 13.59 -18.32 -6.49
CA GLN A 428 13.10 -18.42 -7.87
C GLN A 428 14.04 -17.70 -8.83
N ALA A 429 14.53 -16.51 -8.45
CA ALA A 429 15.51 -15.79 -9.24
C ALA A 429 16.80 -16.59 -9.42
N GLU A 430 17.30 -17.26 -8.37
CA GLU A 430 18.49 -18.13 -8.36
C GLU A 430 18.40 -19.27 -9.37
N ALA A 431 17.21 -19.86 -9.54
CA ALA A 431 16.95 -20.94 -10.48
C ALA A 431 16.99 -20.52 -11.96
N GLU A 432 16.92 -19.22 -12.26
CA GLU A 432 16.89 -18.69 -13.64
C GLU A 432 18.01 -17.65 -13.90
N PRO A 433 19.29 -18.00 -13.75
CA PRO A 433 20.39 -17.04 -13.91
C PRO A 433 20.47 -16.44 -15.32
N GLU A 434 20.12 -17.22 -16.34
CA GLU A 434 20.24 -16.81 -17.74
C GLU A 434 19.23 -15.72 -18.12
N ARG A 435 18.05 -15.68 -17.48
CA ARG A 435 17.05 -14.62 -17.68
C ARG A 435 17.65 -13.25 -17.39
N PHE A 436 18.37 -13.13 -16.28
CA PHE A 436 19.01 -11.88 -15.86
C PHE A 436 20.30 -11.59 -16.64
N ALA A 437 21.11 -12.63 -16.93
CA ALA A 437 22.31 -12.46 -17.75
C ALA A 437 21.98 -11.98 -19.18
N ALA A 438 20.85 -12.42 -19.75
CA ALA A 438 20.39 -11.96 -21.05
C ALA A 438 20.04 -10.46 -21.07
N LEU A 439 19.43 -9.95 -20.00
CA LEU A 439 19.20 -8.51 -19.81
C LEU A 439 20.51 -7.73 -19.72
N GLU A 440 21.46 -8.23 -18.94
CA GLU A 440 22.77 -7.57 -18.76
C GLU A 440 23.57 -7.52 -20.08
N ARG A 441 23.52 -8.58 -20.89
CA ARG A 441 24.10 -8.59 -22.25
C ARG A 441 23.43 -7.58 -23.20
N ALA A 442 22.16 -7.27 -22.96
CA ALA A 442 21.41 -6.22 -23.68
C ALA A 442 21.62 -4.82 -23.05
N CYS A 443 22.66 -4.63 -22.23
CA CYS A 443 22.99 -3.39 -21.53
C CYS A 443 21.95 -2.95 -20.49
N PHE A 444 21.01 -3.80 -20.08
CA PHE A 444 20.10 -3.48 -18.98
C PHE A 444 20.77 -3.76 -17.63
N ARG A 445 20.89 -2.74 -16.80
CA ARG A 445 21.46 -2.83 -15.44
C ARG A 445 20.40 -3.38 -14.49
N THR A 446 20.37 -4.69 -14.34
CA THR A 446 19.41 -5.38 -13.47
C THR A 446 19.86 -5.36 -12.01
N GLU A 447 18.92 -5.20 -11.09
CA GLU A 447 19.04 -5.70 -9.72
C GLU A 447 18.26 -7.02 -9.68
N ARG A 448 18.95 -8.14 -9.40
CA ARG A 448 18.35 -9.48 -9.44
C ARG A 448 17.71 -9.85 -8.11
N TYR A 449 18.32 -9.42 -7.02
CA TYR A 449 17.89 -9.74 -5.66
C TYR A 449 17.49 -8.44 -4.98
N GLY A 450 16.18 -8.19 -4.90
CA GLY A 450 15.65 -6.92 -4.41
C GLY A 450 14.72 -7.08 -3.23
N ASP A 451 14.61 -6.00 -2.45
CA ASP A 451 13.67 -5.88 -1.36
C ASP A 451 12.46 -5.05 -1.84
N ILE A 452 11.42 -5.74 -2.32
CA ILE A 452 10.21 -5.07 -2.84
C ILE A 452 9.47 -4.30 -1.73
N ILE A 453 9.54 -4.78 -0.49
CA ILE A 453 8.85 -4.15 0.65
C ILE A 453 9.50 -2.82 0.97
N SER A 454 10.83 -2.77 1.07
CA SER A 454 11.56 -1.51 1.24
C SER A 454 11.36 -0.56 0.07
N LEU A 455 11.39 -1.05 -1.18
CA LEU A 455 11.18 -0.22 -2.37
C LEU A 455 9.79 0.44 -2.39
N LEU A 456 8.75 -0.30 -2.03
CA LEU A 456 7.38 0.23 -1.95
C LEU A 456 7.20 1.17 -0.75
N GLY A 457 7.76 0.82 0.41
CA GLY A 457 7.67 1.61 1.64
C GLY A 457 8.38 2.97 1.53
N GLU A 458 9.57 3.00 0.93
CA GLU A 458 10.41 4.21 0.90
C GLU A 458 10.28 5.04 -0.37
N ARG A 459 9.99 4.41 -1.50
CA ARG A 459 10.08 5.07 -2.82
C ARG A 459 8.82 4.97 -3.67
N PHE A 460 7.92 4.05 -3.34
CA PHE A 460 6.74 3.76 -4.16
C PHE A 460 7.13 3.45 -5.62
N GLY A 461 8.30 2.83 -5.84
CA GLY A 461 8.89 2.64 -7.17
C GLY A 461 10.28 2.01 -7.13
N GLY A 462 11.01 2.06 -8.25
CA GLY A 462 12.36 1.48 -8.36
C GLY A 462 12.40 -0.02 -8.69
N HIS A 463 11.25 -0.60 -9.06
CA HIS A 463 11.12 -1.97 -9.52
C HIS A 463 10.37 -2.02 -10.85
N TYR A 464 10.50 -3.14 -11.53
CA TYR A 464 9.69 -3.56 -12.66
C TYR A 464 9.14 -4.96 -12.38
N ILE A 465 7.82 -5.12 -12.38
CA ILE A 465 7.20 -6.43 -12.44
C ILE A 465 7.18 -6.85 -13.90
N ASP A 466 7.99 -7.85 -14.25
CA ASP A 466 8.21 -8.26 -15.63
C ASP A 466 7.03 -9.04 -16.18
N VAL A 467 6.34 -8.42 -17.15
CA VAL A 467 5.15 -8.93 -17.83
C VAL A 467 5.42 -9.27 -19.30
N GLY A 468 6.69 -9.24 -19.73
CA GLY A 468 7.11 -9.60 -21.09
C GLY A 468 8.19 -8.71 -21.69
N ALA A 469 8.30 -7.44 -21.26
CA ALA A 469 9.27 -6.50 -21.82
C ALA A 469 10.71 -6.97 -21.67
N SER A 470 11.05 -7.68 -20.59
CA SER A 470 12.43 -8.15 -20.39
C SER A 470 12.89 -9.08 -21.50
N ALA A 471 12.00 -9.93 -22.02
CA ALA A 471 12.33 -10.80 -23.16
C ALA A 471 12.58 -9.99 -24.44
N LYS A 472 11.78 -8.95 -24.69
CA LYS A 472 11.96 -8.03 -25.83
C LYS A 472 13.27 -7.24 -25.73
N ILE A 473 13.68 -6.85 -24.51
CA ILE A 473 15.00 -6.22 -24.25
C ILE A 473 16.12 -7.22 -24.51
N ALA A 474 16.04 -8.42 -23.96
CA ALA A 474 17.05 -9.48 -24.13
C ALA A 474 17.26 -9.86 -25.60
N GLN A 475 16.22 -9.80 -26.42
CA GLN A 475 16.27 -10.03 -27.88
C GLN A 475 16.78 -8.83 -28.68
N GLY A 476 17.00 -7.67 -28.04
CA GLY A 476 17.43 -6.44 -28.70
C GLY A 476 16.35 -5.69 -29.47
N LEU A 477 15.08 -6.09 -29.33
CA LEU A 477 13.93 -5.41 -29.94
C LEU A 477 13.68 -4.05 -29.28
N ILE A 478 13.87 -3.99 -27.96
CA ILE A 478 13.93 -2.75 -27.19
C ILE A 478 15.38 -2.55 -26.78
N LYS A 479 16.00 -1.46 -27.25
CA LYS A 479 17.40 -1.12 -26.93
C LYS A 479 17.49 -0.43 -25.58
N VAL A 480 18.65 -0.49 -24.94
CA VAL A 480 18.89 0.18 -23.66
C VAL A 480 20.17 1.01 -23.74
N LYS A 481 20.09 2.27 -23.30
CA LYS A 481 21.25 3.13 -23.04
C LYS A 481 21.39 3.37 -21.53
N SER A 482 22.42 2.79 -20.92
CA SER A 482 22.62 2.77 -19.46
C SER A 482 24.00 3.25 -18.98
N ASP A 483 24.88 3.53 -19.94
CA ASP A 483 26.31 3.82 -19.77
C ASP A 483 26.59 5.32 -19.55
N SER A 484 25.63 6.19 -19.86
CA SER A 484 25.79 7.64 -19.79
C SER A 484 24.46 8.35 -19.53
N ARG A 485 24.51 9.58 -19.01
CA ARG A 485 23.32 10.37 -18.66
C ARG A 485 23.00 11.37 -19.75
N VAL A 486 21.71 11.65 -19.97
CA VAL A 486 21.26 12.73 -20.85
C VAL A 486 21.74 14.08 -20.28
N VAL A 487 22.26 14.95 -21.15
CA VAL A 487 22.69 16.30 -20.79
C VAL A 487 21.95 17.40 -21.52
N SER A 488 21.53 17.17 -22.77
CA SER A 488 20.83 18.18 -23.58
C SER A 488 20.11 17.55 -24.77
N TYR A 489 19.26 18.34 -25.42
CA TYR A 489 18.65 18.00 -26.71
C TYR A 489 19.42 18.61 -27.88
N THR A 490 19.40 17.89 -29.00
CA THR A 490 19.65 18.43 -30.35
C THR A 490 18.32 18.68 -31.07
N GLU A 491 18.36 19.15 -32.32
CA GLU A 491 17.14 19.28 -33.13
C GLU A 491 16.46 17.93 -33.41
N ASP A 492 17.21 16.83 -33.36
CA ASP A 492 16.82 15.49 -33.85
C ASP A 492 17.14 14.36 -32.86
N GLY A 493 17.46 14.66 -31.59
CA GLY A 493 17.82 13.66 -30.60
C GLY A 493 18.28 14.19 -29.25
N LEU A 494 18.98 13.32 -28.51
CA LEU A 494 19.53 13.59 -27.18
C LEU A 494 21.06 13.45 -27.19
N ILE A 495 21.74 14.35 -26.49
CA ILE A 495 23.18 14.25 -26.20
C ILE A 495 23.37 13.74 -24.78
N PHE A 496 24.41 12.92 -24.62
CA PHE A 496 24.78 12.29 -23.36
C PHE A 496 26.15 12.79 -22.86
N GLU A 497 26.46 12.56 -21.57
CA GLU A 497 27.70 13.00 -20.91
C GLU A 497 28.99 12.47 -21.59
N ASP A 498 28.89 11.33 -22.26
CA ASP A 498 29.95 10.67 -23.03
C ASP A 498 30.12 11.27 -24.44
N GLY A 499 29.35 12.31 -24.78
CA GLY A 499 29.33 12.95 -26.09
C GLY A 499 28.52 12.19 -27.15
N THR A 500 27.91 11.04 -26.80
CA THR A 500 27.11 10.27 -27.76
C THR A 500 25.80 10.98 -28.09
N HIS A 501 25.39 10.89 -29.35
CA HIS A 501 24.10 11.37 -29.85
C HIS A 501 23.16 10.18 -30.07
N LEU A 502 21.96 10.26 -29.50
CA LEU A 502 20.88 9.30 -29.70
C LEU A 502 19.78 9.97 -30.51
N PRO A 503 19.60 9.62 -31.80
CA PRO A 503 18.54 10.19 -32.60
C PRO A 503 17.16 9.78 -32.09
N ALA A 504 16.24 10.74 -32.04
CA ALA A 504 14.88 10.55 -31.53
C ALA A 504 13.90 11.46 -32.26
N ASP A 505 12.72 10.94 -32.54
CA ASP A 505 11.57 11.71 -33.04
C ASP A 505 10.50 11.85 -31.94
N VAL A 506 10.58 11.01 -30.90
CA VAL A 506 9.69 11.02 -29.75
C VAL A 506 10.49 10.71 -28.48
N VAL A 507 10.30 11.51 -27.44
CA VAL A 507 10.88 11.31 -26.10
C VAL A 507 9.76 11.26 -25.07
N VAL A 508 9.62 10.13 -24.38
CA VAL A 508 8.64 9.94 -23.30
C VAL A 508 9.33 9.79 -21.96
N TYR A 509 9.04 10.70 -21.04
CA TYR A 509 9.52 10.66 -19.67
C TYR A 509 8.63 9.75 -18.80
N ALA A 510 9.15 8.58 -18.45
CA ALA A 510 8.58 7.67 -17.46
C ALA A 510 9.37 7.79 -16.14
N THR A 511 9.59 9.02 -15.70
CA THR A 511 10.52 9.39 -14.61
C THR A 511 9.84 9.52 -13.24
N GLY A 512 8.63 8.99 -13.12
CA GLY A 512 7.88 8.91 -11.87
C GLY A 512 7.23 10.23 -11.46
N PHE A 513 6.89 10.30 -10.17
CA PHE A 513 6.14 11.39 -9.57
C PHE A 513 6.81 11.78 -8.24
N THR A 514 6.64 13.04 -7.82
CA THR A 514 7.23 13.58 -6.59
C THR A 514 6.16 14.15 -5.65
N GLY A 515 5.01 13.48 -5.57
CA GLY A 515 3.89 13.91 -4.71
C GLY A 515 4.06 13.49 -3.25
N ASN A 516 3.40 14.22 -2.35
CA ASN A 516 3.17 13.82 -0.96
C ASN A 516 1.79 14.36 -0.56
N LEU A 517 0.93 13.55 0.08
CA LEU A 517 -0.38 14.06 0.52
C LEU A 517 -0.27 15.18 1.54
N ARG A 518 0.85 15.26 2.27
CA ARG A 518 1.16 16.38 3.14
C ARG A 518 1.25 17.71 2.38
N ASP A 519 1.74 17.71 1.15
CA ASP A 519 1.77 18.92 0.32
C ASP A 519 0.35 19.36 -0.06
N SER A 520 -0.56 18.42 -0.31
CA SER A 520 -1.97 18.73 -0.53
C SER A 520 -2.64 19.32 0.72
N VAL A 521 -2.19 18.99 1.93
CA VAL A 521 -2.66 19.65 3.16
C VAL A 521 -2.29 21.13 3.15
N ARG A 522 -1.06 21.48 2.76
CA ARG A 522 -0.67 22.89 2.60
C ARG A 522 -1.55 23.59 1.56
N GLU A 523 -1.77 22.95 0.41
CA GLU A 523 -2.58 23.52 -0.68
C GLU A 523 -4.04 23.79 -0.28
N TYR A 524 -4.67 22.86 0.44
CA TYR A 524 -6.09 22.98 0.81
C TYR A 524 -6.33 23.70 2.14
N PHE A 525 -5.45 23.53 3.12
CA PHE A 525 -5.71 23.92 4.52
C PHE A 525 -4.67 24.92 5.07
N GLY A 526 -3.64 25.25 4.31
CA GLY A 526 -2.64 26.25 4.69
C GLY A 526 -1.49 25.71 5.56
N ASP A 527 -0.53 26.59 5.85
CA ASP A 527 0.73 26.21 6.52
C ASP A 527 0.54 25.82 8.00
N GLU A 528 -0.49 26.35 8.67
CA GLU A 528 -0.78 26.04 10.07
C GLU A 528 -1.15 24.56 10.26
N ILE A 529 -2.09 24.05 9.45
CA ILE A 529 -2.49 22.64 9.48
C ILE A 529 -1.34 21.76 8.96
N TYR A 530 -0.62 22.21 7.93
CA TYR A 530 0.57 21.51 7.42
C TYR A 530 1.63 21.25 8.51
N ALA A 531 1.84 22.21 9.41
CA ALA A 531 2.83 22.10 10.48
C ALA A 531 2.45 21.05 11.54
N GLN A 532 1.17 20.74 11.69
CA GLN A 532 0.65 19.78 12.67
C GLN A 532 0.73 18.33 12.19
N VAL A 533 0.73 18.11 10.87
CA VAL A 533 0.54 16.78 10.30
C VAL A 533 1.86 16.10 9.93
N GLU A 534 1.89 14.78 10.12
CA GLU A 534 3.01 13.91 9.75
C GLU A 534 3.17 13.79 8.23
N GLU A 535 4.37 13.37 7.81
CA GLU A 535 4.62 12.87 6.46
C GLU A 535 3.70 11.69 6.13
N TYR A 536 3.09 11.70 4.94
CA TYR A 536 2.16 10.66 4.52
C TYR A 536 2.80 9.27 4.40
N TRP A 537 4.01 9.19 3.86
CA TRP A 537 4.64 7.94 3.45
C TRP A 537 6.12 7.89 3.78
N GLY A 538 6.71 6.70 3.67
CA GLY A 538 8.05 6.39 4.15
C GLY A 538 7.99 5.50 5.37
N ILE A 539 9.14 4.93 5.74
CA ILE A 539 9.26 4.03 6.89
C ILE A 539 9.79 4.82 8.11
N ASN A 540 9.16 4.62 9.27
CA ASN A 540 9.61 5.20 10.53
C ASN A 540 10.63 4.28 11.23
N GLN A 541 11.11 4.68 12.41
CA GLN A 541 12.13 3.92 13.15
C GLN A 541 11.67 2.56 13.69
N GLU A 542 10.36 2.30 13.70
CA GLU A 542 9.80 1.00 14.10
C GLU A 542 9.60 0.06 12.91
N GLY A 543 9.79 0.56 11.70
CA GLY A 543 9.51 -0.19 10.48
C GLY A 543 8.05 -0.07 10.03
N GLU A 544 7.30 0.94 10.50
CA GLU A 544 5.93 1.22 10.06
C GLU A 544 5.90 2.28 8.97
N ILE A 545 4.87 2.23 8.12
CA ILE A 545 4.52 3.37 7.28
C ILE A 545 4.15 4.54 8.20
N LYS A 546 4.55 5.77 7.82
CA LYS A 546 4.27 7.02 8.57
C LYS A 546 2.77 7.36 8.58
N GLY A 547 2.37 8.57 8.20
CA GLY A 547 1.02 9.10 8.41
C GLY A 547 -0.13 8.40 7.66
N ALA A 548 0.12 7.37 6.85
CA ALA A 548 -0.95 6.63 6.17
C ALA A 548 -1.72 5.75 7.17
N TYR A 549 -3.06 5.90 7.16
CA TYR A 549 -4.02 5.12 7.95
C TYR A 549 -3.97 5.31 9.49
N VAL A 550 -3.01 6.08 10.00
CA VAL A 550 -2.85 6.42 11.42
C VAL A 550 -3.26 7.88 11.68
N PRO A 551 -3.39 8.31 12.95
CA PRO A 551 -3.63 9.71 13.27
C PRO A 551 -2.51 10.58 12.71
N THR A 552 -2.86 11.59 11.91
CA THR A 552 -1.86 12.42 11.22
C THR A 552 -1.20 13.44 12.14
N GLY A 553 -1.73 13.66 13.35
CA GLY A 553 -1.38 14.78 14.23
C GLY A 553 -2.50 15.82 14.34
N HIS A 554 -3.37 15.91 13.32
CA HIS A 554 -4.59 16.72 13.37
C HIS A 554 -5.82 15.83 13.68
N PRO A 555 -6.70 16.18 14.63
CA PRO A 555 -7.79 15.31 15.11
C PRO A 555 -8.86 14.97 14.05
N GLY A 556 -9.03 15.86 13.08
CA GLY A 556 -10.00 15.73 11.99
C GLY A 556 -9.41 15.39 10.63
N LEU A 557 -8.16 14.91 10.50
CA LEU A 557 -7.52 14.71 9.19
C LEU A 557 -6.81 13.36 9.06
N TRP A 558 -7.02 12.68 7.94
CA TRP A 558 -6.50 11.35 7.66
C TRP A 558 -5.89 11.25 6.26
N TYR A 559 -4.86 10.41 6.12
CA TYR A 559 -4.33 10.02 4.81
C TYR A 559 -4.61 8.57 4.48
N VAL A 560 -5.02 8.30 3.24
CA VAL A 560 -5.27 6.94 2.74
C VAL A 560 -4.76 6.85 1.29
N GLY A 561 -4.04 5.79 0.97
CA GLY A 561 -3.54 5.57 -0.39
C GLY A 561 -3.06 4.14 -0.60
N GLY A 562 -1.86 3.95 -1.16
CA GLY A 562 -1.24 2.63 -1.31
C GLY A 562 -1.82 1.75 -2.42
N GLY A 563 -1.38 0.49 -2.44
CA GLY A 563 -1.91 -0.53 -3.36
C GLY A 563 -3.35 -0.93 -3.00
N MET A 564 -4.09 -1.51 -3.95
CA MET A 564 -5.52 -1.85 -3.76
C MET A 564 -5.77 -2.79 -2.58
N GLY A 565 -5.03 -3.91 -2.49
CA GLY A 565 -5.13 -4.83 -1.35
C GLY A 565 -4.74 -4.19 -0.01
N GLN A 566 -3.72 -3.33 -0.03
CA GLN A 566 -3.29 -2.56 1.15
C GLN A 566 -4.39 -1.60 1.61
N ALA A 567 -4.98 -0.83 0.70
CA ALA A 567 -6.07 0.08 1.00
C ALA A 567 -7.30 -0.66 1.56
N ARG A 568 -7.61 -1.85 1.02
CA ARG A 568 -8.70 -2.70 1.51
C ARG A 568 -8.47 -3.18 2.94
N PHE A 569 -7.24 -3.57 3.27
CA PHE A 569 -6.89 -4.03 4.61
C PHE A 569 -6.88 -2.90 5.65
N PHE A 570 -6.35 -1.73 5.31
CA PHE A 570 -6.18 -0.65 6.29
C PHE A 570 -7.39 0.31 6.43
N ALA A 571 -8.28 0.38 5.43
CA ALA A 571 -9.46 1.25 5.50
C ALA A 571 -10.39 1.03 6.73
N PRO A 572 -10.61 -0.21 7.23
CA PRO A 572 -11.35 -0.45 8.47
C PRO A 572 -10.80 0.32 9.67
N PHE A 573 -9.47 0.44 9.83
CA PHE A 573 -8.88 1.15 10.98
C PHE A 573 -9.16 2.65 10.93
N VAL A 574 -9.12 3.26 9.74
CA VAL A 574 -9.48 4.68 9.58
C VAL A 574 -10.95 4.89 9.93
N ALA A 575 -11.84 4.03 9.44
CA ALA A 575 -13.26 4.10 9.73
C ALA A 575 -13.57 3.91 11.24
N LEU A 576 -12.90 2.96 11.90
CA LEU A 576 -13.02 2.73 13.34
C LEU A 576 -12.49 3.91 14.17
N GLN A 577 -11.38 4.53 13.77
CA GLN A 577 -10.85 5.71 14.45
C GLN A 577 -11.79 6.91 14.32
N ILE A 578 -12.37 7.14 13.13
CA ILE A 578 -13.40 8.15 12.91
C ILE A 578 -14.59 7.87 13.82
N LEU A 579 -15.13 6.65 13.80
CA LEU A 579 -16.26 6.27 14.65
C LEU A 579 -15.95 6.49 16.14
N ALA A 580 -14.78 6.07 16.61
CA ALA A 580 -14.34 6.24 17.99
C ALA A 580 -14.36 7.73 18.41
N HIS A 581 -13.86 8.61 17.54
CA HIS A 581 -13.88 10.05 17.78
C HIS A 581 -15.32 10.61 17.80
N LEU A 582 -16.18 10.21 16.87
CA LEU A 582 -17.59 10.63 16.83
C LEU A 582 -18.37 10.20 18.08
N LEU A 583 -18.00 9.07 18.68
CA LEU A 583 -18.57 8.60 19.95
C LEU A 583 -18.01 9.31 21.19
N GLY A 584 -17.11 10.29 21.02
CA GLY A 584 -16.43 10.96 22.13
C GLY A 584 -15.42 10.07 22.85
N ASN A 585 -15.01 8.96 22.24
CA ASN A 585 -14.14 7.94 22.82
C ASN A 585 -13.01 7.57 21.85
N PRO A 586 -12.14 8.51 21.44
CA PRO A 586 -11.05 8.23 20.51
C PRO A 586 -10.14 7.11 21.05
N LEU A 587 -9.59 6.30 20.14
CA LEU A 587 -8.65 5.24 20.51
C LEU A 587 -7.41 5.87 21.19
N PRO A 588 -7.05 5.45 22.41
CA PRO A 588 -5.87 5.97 23.08
C PRO A 588 -4.60 5.56 22.32
N VAL A 589 -3.88 6.55 21.78
CA VAL A 589 -2.62 6.34 21.08
C VAL A 589 -1.48 6.19 22.09
N TYR A 590 -0.81 5.04 22.05
CA TYR A 590 0.41 4.79 22.81
C TYR A 590 1.63 5.03 21.91
N SER A 591 2.44 6.03 22.24
CA SER A 591 3.63 6.46 21.48
C SER A 591 4.96 6.21 22.22
N GLU A 592 4.92 5.82 23.49
CA GLU A 592 6.13 5.58 24.27
C GLU A 592 6.79 4.26 23.85
N THR A 593 8.13 4.20 23.95
CA THR A 593 8.91 2.97 23.93
C THR A 593 9.79 3.04 25.18
N PRO A 594 9.64 2.14 26.15
CA PRO A 594 10.47 2.13 27.34
C PRO A 594 11.95 2.10 26.94
N VAL A 595 12.75 3.03 27.49
CA VAL A 595 14.21 2.95 27.37
C VAL A 595 14.63 1.80 28.26
N VAL A 596 14.94 0.66 27.66
CA VAL A 596 15.49 -0.48 28.40
C VAL A 596 16.95 -0.13 28.69
N GLU A 597 17.23 0.38 29.88
CA GLU A 597 18.62 0.57 30.34
C GLU A 597 19.34 -0.79 30.39
N GLY A 598 20.47 -0.89 29.68
CA GLY A 598 21.41 -2.03 29.77
C GLY A 598 21.19 -3.14 28.75
N GLY A 599 21.94 -3.05 27.64
CA GLY A 599 22.31 -4.15 26.73
C GLY A 599 23.81 -4.08 26.49
#